data_AF-A0ABD2IHY8-F1
#
_entry.id   AF-A0ABD2IHY8-F1
#
_cell.length_a   1.000
_cell.length_b   1.000
_cell.length_c   1.000
_cell.angle_alpha   90.00
_cell.angle_beta   90.00
_cell.angle_gamma   90.00
#
_symmetry.space_group_name_H-M   'P 1'
#
loop_
_entity.id
_entity.type
_entity.pdbx_description
1 polymer ?
#
loop_
_entity_poly.entity_id
_entity_poly.type
_entity_poly.pdbx_seq_one_letter_code
_entity_poly.pdbx_strand_id
1 'polypeptide(L)'
;MENYLIPGIPFLLDGQMAIKFFTRCYFTSNHFATAFQMDFDDWGRRNMHSSEQGYFALRAVEFGDRQQFEYVLNLASAKDVKNRGKHVRGYNYGHWQTVKREHMLRVVYEKFRQNQPLCEALLRTGFVRLVEASTDRYWAAGLRITDEAIRSSNNWPGRNELGRLLMRVRDQLRPLPHHVLQINKHYVVCQAAAPDYVVALAAEPHVQPYAVRINNETVNAARQLQIGDTLVIESVEWREGFEQLGAEGMNDRPCWVHQARFNWQATASAVYSVCMHRWVPARAKILRCVRGGPRHNRTICSIRVQLDGIEFVLTQRNVNGNINLAQQGQWIDVSAIVVAEHWHADWGFILPPDAVFRGRHQIVSDGRVRIPVFVG
;
A
#
# COMPACT_ATOMS: atom_id res chain seq x y z
N MET A 1 -25.42 -27.67 11.39
CA MET A 1 -25.26 -26.43 10.63
C MET A 1 -23.80 -26.02 10.77
N GLU A 2 -23.01 -26.14 9.71
CA GLU A 2 -21.66 -25.57 9.68
C GLU A 2 -21.77 -24.08 10.01
N ASN A 3 -21.13 -23.64 11.09
CA ASN A 3 -21.09 -22.23 11.44
C ASN A 3 -20.18 -21.52 10.42
N TYR A 4 -20.76 -21.07 9.30
CA TYR A 4 -20.03 -20.27 8.31
C TYR A 4 -19.45 -19.03 9.00
N LEU A 5 -18.13 -18.90 8.96
CA LEU A 5 -17.41 -17.73 9.46
C LEU A 5 -17.63 -16.58 8.48
N ILE A 6 -18.61 -15.73 8.76
CA ILE A 6 -18.98 -14.60 7.90
C ILE A 6 -18.21 -13.34 8.34
N PRO A 7 -17.46 -12.68 7.43
CA PRO A 7 -16.67 -11.49 7.76
C PRO A 7 -17.54 -10.23 7.89
N GLY A 8 -18.75 -10.23 7.34
CA GLY A 8 -19.63 -9.07 7.25
C GLY A 8 -20.56 -9.17 6.04
N ILE A 9 -21.14 -8.03 5.69
CA ILE A 9 -22.01 -7.82 4.53
C ILE A 9 -21.19 -7.16 3.42
N PRO A 10 -21.05 -7.78 2.23
CA PRO A 10 -20.44 -7.13 1.07
C PRO A 10 -21.20 -5.87 0.66
N PHE A 11 -20.48 -4.82 0.25
CA PHE A 11 -21.06 -3.59 -0.27
C PHE A 11 -20.06 -2.84 -1.17
N LEU A 12 -20.55 -1.86 -1.92
CA LEU A 12 -19.69 -0.95 -2.67
C LEU A 12 -19.32 0.26 -1.81
N LEU A 13 -18.02 0.48 -1.66
CA LEU A 13 -17.39 1.62 -0.98
C LEU A 13 -16.56 2.39 -2.00
N ASP A 14 -16.94 3.64 -2.28
CA ASP A 14 -16.26 4.48 -3.27
C ASP A 14 -16.11 3.78 -4.65
N GLY A 15 -17.11 2.98 -5.03
CA GLY A 15 -17.11 2.19 -6.28
C GLY A 15 -16.34 0.87 -6.22
N GLN A 16 -15.70 0.53 -5.10
CA GLN A 16 -14.93 -0.71 -4.94
C GLN A 16 -15.61 -1.69 -3.97
N MET A 17 -15.36 -2.99 -4.14
CA MET A 17 -15.87 -4.00 -3.22
C MET A 17 -15.26 -3.88 -1.83
N ALA A 18 -16.12 -3.87 -0.81
CA ALA A 18 -15.75 -3.81 0.60
C ALA A 18 -16.69 -4.68 1.43
N ILE A 19 -16.33 -4.91 2.69
CA ILE A 19 -17.14 -5.67 3.65
C ILE A 19 -17.42 -4.77 4.86
N LYS A 20 -18.69 -4.52 5.15
CA LYS A 20 -19.12 -3.83 6.37
C LYS A 20 -19.60 -4.83 7.41
N PHE A 21 -19.29 -4.62 8.68
CA PHE A 21 -19.64 -5.55 9.75
C PHE A 21 -20.05 -4.83 11.03
N PHE A 22 -21.07 -5.38 11.68
CA PHE A 22 -21.63 -5.02 12.99
C PHE A 22 -22.82 -5.97 13.25
N THR A 23 -22.97 -6.73 14.34
CA THR A 23 -22.33 -6.72 15.66
C THR A 23 -21.52 -8.01 15.89
N ARG A 24 -21.60 -8.63 17.09
CA ARG A 24 -20.93 -9.86 17.52
C ARG A 24 -21.16 -11.10 16.63
N CYS A 25 -22.03 -11.03 15.62
CA CYS A 25 -22.33 -12.12 14.70
C CYS A 25 -21.22 -12.32 13.66
N TYR A 26 -20.39 -11.31 13.42
CA TYR A 26 -19.29 -11.38 12.45
C TYR A 26 -17.97 -11.60 13.17
N PHE A 27 -17.14 -12.51 12.67
CA PHE A 27 -15.86 -12.84 13.31
C PHE A 27 -14.87 -11.66 13.33
N THR A 28 -15.06 -10.68 12.45
CA THR A 28 -14.34 -9.41 12.37
C THR A 28 -14.65 -8.47 13.54
N SER A 29 -15.77 -8.65 14.23
CA SER A 29 -16.12 -7.84 15.40
C SER A 29 -15.27 -8.21 16.63
N ASN A 30 -14.87 -7.20 17.40
CA ASN A 30 -14.21 -7.41 18.69
C ASN A 30 -15.13 -8.03 19.76
N HIS A 31 -16.45 -7.97 19.55
CA HIS A 31 -17.45 -8.60 20.40
C HIS A 31 -17.72 -10.06 20.03
N PHE A 32 -17.16 -10.56 18.92
CA PHE A 32 -17.30 -11.96 18.54
C PHE A 32 -16.62 -12.85 19.59
N ALA A 33 -17.36 -13.84 20.08
CA ALA A 33 -16.88 -14.74 21.11
C ALA A 33 -15.82 -15.67 20.54
N THR A 34 -14.62 -15.63 21.08
CA THR A 34 -13.49 -16.46 20.66
C THR A 34 -12.52 -16.62 21.80
N ALA A 35 -12.14 -17.86 22.08
CA ALA A 35 -11.11 -18.15 23.06
C ALA A 35 -9.72 -17.96 22.44
N PHE A 36 -8.84 -17.27 23.15
CA PHE A 36 -7.40 -17.17 22.84
C PHE A 36 -6.63 -16.77 24.09
N GLN A 37 -5.34 -17.09 24.15
CA GLN A 37 -4.49 -16.73 25.27
C GLN A 37 -3.76 -15.42 25.03
N MET A 38 -3.58 -14.63 26.08
CA MET A 38 -2.70 -13.46 26.05
C MET A 38 -1.74 -13.53 27.21
N ASP A 39 -0.48 -13.20 26.92
CA ASP A 39 0.52 -12.91 27.94
C ASP A 39 0.39 -11.45 28.36
N PHE A 40 0.39 -11.18 29.66
CA PHE A 40 0.33 -9.84 30.25
C PHE A 40 1.58 -9.55 31.09
N ASP A 41 2.70 -10.15 30.70
CA ASP A 41 4.01 -9.94 31.33
C ASP A 41 3.95 -10.35 32.82
N ASP A 42 4.29 -9.47 33.76
CA ASP A 42 4.23 -9.75 35.21
C ASP A 42 2.84 -10.14 35.72
N TRP A 43 1.81 -9.91 34.91
CA TRP A 43 0.42 -10.19 35.25
C TRP A 43 0.02 -11.62 34.87
N GLY A 44 0.87 -12.31 34.10
CA GLY A 44 0.77 -13.71 33.72
C GLY A 44 -0.15 -13.95 32.52
N ARG A 45 -0.13 -15.18 32.01
CA ARG A 45 -0.98 -15.60 30.89
C ARG A 45 -2.43 -15.78 31.34
N ARG A 46 -3.37 -15.36 30.49
CA ARG A 46 -4.82 -15.48 30.73
C ARG A 46 -5.56 -15.86 29.45
N ASN A 47 -6.65 -16.63 29.60
CA ASN A 47 -7.58 -16.92 28.52
C ASN A 47 -8.57 -15.76 28.37
N MET A 48 -8.67 -15.21 27.16
CA MET A 48 -9.67 -14.22 26.77
C MET A 48 -10.83 -14.92 26.08
N HIS A 49 -12.04 -14.39 26.23
CA HIS A 49 -13.24 -14.87 25.55
C HIS A 49 -13.71 -13.94 24.41
N SER A 50 -13.06 -12.78 24.25
CA SER A 50 -13.28 -11.84 23.14
C SER A 50 -12.12 -10.85 23.07
N SER A 51 -11.99 -10.16 21.93
CA SER A 51 -11.02 -9.06 21.79
C SER A 51 -11.33 -7.91 22.75
N GLU A 52 -12.61 -7.64 23.03
CA GLU A 52 -13.00 -6.59 23.99
C GLU A 52 -12.41 -6.87 25.38
N GLN A 53 -12.42 -8.13 25.84
CA GLN A 53 -11.86 -8.54 27.13
C GLN A 53 -10.34 -8.32 27.20
N GLY A 54 -9.60 -8.76 26.19
CA GLY A 54 -8.16 -8.53 26.11
C GLY A 54 -7.80 -7.04 26.09
N TYR A 55 -8.55 -6.23 25.35
CA TYR A 55 -8.30 -4.79 25.24
C TYR A 55 -8.49 -4.04 26.57
N PHE A 56 -9.54 -4.33 27.33
CA PHE A 56 -9.74 -3.69 28.63
C PHE A 56 -8.86 -4.30 29.74
N ALA A 57 -8.46 -5.56 29.62
CA ALA A 57 -7.44 -6.15 30.49
C ALA A 57 -6.09 -5.44 30.30
N LEU A 58 -5.66 -5.21 29.04
CA LEU A 58 -4.45 -4.43 28.75
C LEU A 58 -4.55 -2.99 29.27
N ARG A 59 -5.74 -2.37 29.20
CA ARG A 59 -5.94 -1.05 29.81
C ARG A 59 -5.70 -1.08 31.33
N ALA A 60 -6.20 -2.10 32.03
CA ALA A 60 -5.98 -2.22 33.47
C ALA A 60 -4.49 -2.42 33.81
N VAL A 61 -3.77 -3.22 33.00
CA VAL A 61 -2.32 -3.40 33.11
C VAL A 61 -1.58 -2.08 32.88
N GLU A 62 -1.92 -1.33 31.83
CA GLU A 62 -1.28 -0.06 31.47
C GLU A 62 -1.30 0.99 32.61
N PHE A 63 -2.35 0.96 33.43
CA PHE A 63 -2.52 1.87 34.56
C PHE A 63 -2.28 1.21 35.93
N GLY A 64 -1.77 -0.02 35.97
CA GLY A 64 -1.43 -0.72 37.21
C GLY A 64 -2.63 -1.12 38.08
N ASP A 65 -3.85 -1.19 37.53
CA ASP A 65 -5.07 -1.49 38.29
C ASP A 65 -5.36 -3.00 38.33
N ARG A 66 -4.72 -3.69 39.28
CA ARG A 66 -4.83 -5.15 39.43
C ARG A 66 -6.24 -5.61 39.77
N GLN A 67 -6.96 -4.82 40.55
CA GLN A 67 -8.34 -5.13 40.92
C GLN A 67 -9.25 -5.08 39.69
N GLN A 68 -9.10 -4.04 38.85
CA GLN A 68 -9.90 -3.92 37.64
C GLN A 68 -9.56 -4.97 36.59
N PHE A 69 -8.29 -5.38 36.48
CA PHE A 69 -7.89 -6.48 35.60
C PHE A 69 -8.62 -7.77 35.97
N GLU A 70 -8.52 -8.21 37.22
CA GLU A 70 -9.20 -9.43 37.68
C GLU A 70 -10.72 -9.30 37.55
N TYR A 71 -11.28 -8.10 37.78
CA TYR A 71 -12.70 -7.85 37.54
C TYR A 71 -13.10 -8.04 36.07
N VAL A 72 -12.34 -7.48 35.12
CA VAL A 72 -12.59 -7.61 33.67
C VAL A 72 -12.51 -9.07 33.20
N LEU A 73 -11.59 -9.86 33.76
CA LEU A 73 -11.46 -11.28 33.43
C LEU A 73 -12.68 -12.12 33.83
N ASN A 74 -13.40 -11.69 34.87
CA ASN A 74 -14.59 -12.39 35.38
C ASN A 74 -15.91 -11.91 34.75
N LEU A 75 -15.89 -10.96 33.80
CA LEU A 75 -17.11 -10.49 33.13
C LEU A 75 -17.57 -11.49 32.05
N ALA A 76 -18.87 -11.81 32.07
CA ALA A 76 -19.45 -12.86 31.24
C ALA A 76 -19.64 -12.50 29.75
N SER A 77 -19.62 -11.21 29.39
CA SER A 77 -19.87 -10.79 28.01
C SER A 77 -19.02 -9.60 27.56
N ALA A 78 -18.68 -9.56 26.28
CA ALA A 78 -17.99 -8.41 25.67
C ALA A 78 -18.73 -7.09 25.87
N LYS A 79 -20.08 -7.13 25.95
CA LYS A 79 -20.89 -5.94 26.24
C LYS A 79 -20.66 -5.44 27.67
N ASP A 80 -20.61 -6.33 28.65
CA ASP A 80 -20.34 -5.96 30.05
C ASP A 80 -18.90 -5.48 30.21
N VAL A 81 -17.95 -6.14 29.54
CA VAL A 81 -16.56 -5.69 29.47
C VAL A 81 -16.48 -4.26 28.94
N LYS A 82 -17.10 -3.95 27.81
CA LYS A 82 -17.09 -2.59 27.24
C LYS A 82 -17.67 -1.55 28.20
N ASN A 83 -18.75 -1.92 28.89
CA ASN A 83 -19.47 -1.01 29.78
C ASN A 83 -18.73 -0.77 31.09
N ARG A 84 -18.13 -1.81 31.67
CA ARG A 84 -17.57 -1.78 33.04
C ARG A 84 -16.04 -1.74 33.04
N GLY A 85 -15.40 -2.39 32.08
CA GLY A 85 -13.95 -2.46 31.91
C GLY A 85 -13.29 -1.11 31.66
N LYS A 86 -14.05 -0.12 31.18
CA LYS A 86 -13.55 1.24 30.93
C LYS A 86 -13.15 2.03 32.19
N HIS A 87 -13.63 1.62 33.37
CA HIS A 87 -13.41 2.30 34.64
C HIS A 87 -12.15 1.76 35.34
N VAL A 88 -10.99 2.34 35.02
CA VAL A 88 -9.69 2.01 35.60
C VAL A 88 -9.22 3.13 36.52
N ARG A 89 -8.63 2.78 37.67
CA ARG A 89 -7.98 3.74 38.57
C ARG A 89 -6.74 4.34 37.90
N GLY A 90 -6.51 5.64 38.11
CA GLY A 90 -5.37 6.34 37.50
C GLY A 90 -5.49 6.55 35.99
N TYR A 91 -6.68 6.36 35.40
CA TYR A 91 -6.89 6.51 33.96
C TYR A 91 -6.47 7.90 33.46
N ASN A 92 -5.44 7.92 32.61
CA ASN A 92 -5.02 9.11 31.88
C ASN A 92 -5.51 9.02 30.42
N TYR A 93 -6.45 9.89 30.05
CA TYR A 93 -7.03 9.88 28.70
C TYR A 93 -5.98 10.11 27.62
N GLY A 94 -5.10 11.10 27.80
CA GLY A 94 -4.09 11.49 26.81
C GLY A 94 -3.09 10.37 26.54
N HIS A 95 -2.55 9.79 27.61
CA HIS A 95 -1.67 8.61 27.52
C HIS A 95 -2.38 7.44 26.84
N TRP A 96 -3.62 7.11 27.24
CA TRP A 96 -4.34 6.02 26.59
C TRP A 96 -4.55 6.27 25.09
N GLN A 97 -4.75 7.52 24.65
CA GLN A 97 -4.90 7.80 23.21
C GLN A 97 -3.64 7.44 22.41
N THR A 98 -2.44 7.51 23.00
CA THR A 98 -1.18 7.21 22.30
C THR A 98 -0.96 5.70 22.18
N VAL A 99 -1.35 4.91 23.20
CA VAL A 99 -1.05 3.46 23.25
C VAL A 99 -2.20 2.54 22.82
N LYS A 100 -3.46 2.99 22.89
CA LYS A 100 -4.65 2.11 22.68
C LYS A 100 -4.67 1.36 21.35
N ARG A 101 -4.08 1.95 20.29
CA ARG A 101 -4.06 1.35 18.96
C ARG A 101 -3.16 0.12 18.93
N GLU A 102 -1.99 0.21 19.57
CA GLU A 102 -1.03 -0.89 19.68
C GLU A 102 -1.58 -2.01 20.55
N HIS A 103 -2.20 -1.67 21.67
CA HIS A 103 -2.87 -2.66 22.53
C HIS A 103 -3.97 -3.42 21.78
N MET A 104 -4.82 -2.73 21.02
CA MET A 104 -5.83 -3.40 20.20
C MET A 104 -5.20 -4.25 19.09
N LEU A 105 -4.12 -3.79 18.46
CA LEU A 105 -3.40 -4.58 17.45
C LEU A 105 -2.91 -5.90 18.03
N ARG A 106 -2.24 -5.88 19.19
CA ARG A 106 -1.79 -7.08 19.92
C ARG A 106 -2.94 -8.05 20.16
N VAL A 107 -4.08 -7.57 20.63
CA VAL A 107 -5.26 -8.40 20.92
C VAL A 107 -5.84 -9.04 19.66
N VAL A 108 -6.03 -8.24 18.60
CA VAL A 108 -6.58 -8.73 17.33
C VAL A 108 -5.61 -9.74 16.71
N TYR A 109 -4.30 -9.47 16.74
CA TYR A 109 -3.28 -10.38 16.26
C TYR A 109 -3.34 -11.74 16.97
N GLU A 110 -3.36 -11.76 18.31
CA GLU A 110 -3.43 -13.03 19.07
C GLU A 110 -4.72 -13.80 18.81
N LYS A 111 -5.87 -13.11 18.72
CA LYS A 111 -7.15 -13.73 18.35
C LYS A 111 -7.04 -14.49 17.04
N PHE A 112 -6.54 -13.85 15.98
CA PHE A 112 -6.49 -14.48 14.66
C PHE A 112 -5.35 -15.49 14.54
N ARG A 113 -4.16 -15.21 15.10
CA ARG A 113 -3.00 -16.10 15.06
C ARG A 113 -3.30 -17.46 15.70
N GLN A 114 -3.97 -17.48 16.84
CA GLN A 114 -4.25 -18.72 17.58
C GLN A 114 -5.48 -19.48 17.08
N ASN A 115 -6.34 -18.83 16.30
CA ASN A 115 -7.57 -19.44 15.78
C ASN A 115 -7.45 -19.63 14.27
N GLN A 116 -6.88 -20.76 13.84
CA GLN A 116 -6.62 -21.05 12.44
C GLN A 116 -7.86 -20.88 11.53
N PRO A 117 -9.08 -21.35 11.86
CA PRO A 117 -10.26 -21.11 11.04
C PRO A 117 -10.61 -19.62 10.86
N LEU A 118 -10.41 -18.81 11.90
CA LEU A 118 -10.60 -17.36 11.83
C LEU A 118 -9.51 -16.69 10.99
N CYS A 119 -8.26 -17.13 11.15
CA CYS A 119 -7.13 -16.67 10.34
C CYS A 119 -7.42 -16.89 8.86
N GLU A 120 -7.76 -18.11 8.47
CA GLU A 120 -8.11 -18.46 7.09
C GLU A 120 -9.32 -17.66 6.58
N ALA A 121 -10.35 -17.48 7.42
CA ALA A 121 -11.51 -16.66 7.05
C ALA A 121 -11.14 -15.18 6.83
N LEU A 122 -10.24 -14.64 7.66
CA LEU A 122 -9.71 -13.29 7.49
C LEU A 122 -8.88 -13.17 6.21
N LEU A 123 -7.99 -14.13 5.93
CA LEU A 123 -7.18 -14.17 4.71
C LEU A 123 -8.04 -14.27 3.45
N ARG A 124 -9.15 -15.03 3.48
CA ARG A 124 -10.12 -15.13 2.38
C ARG A 124 -10.82 -13.82 2.04
N THR A 125 -10.79 -12.82 2.92
CA THR A 125 -11.23 -11.46 2.56
C THR A 125 -10.31 -10.78 1.52
N GLY A 126 -9.17 -11.39 1.22
CA GLY A 126 -8.25 -10.95 0.18
C GLY A 126 -7.69 -9.57 0.48
N PHE A 127 -8.01 -8.60 -0.38
CA PHE A 127 -7.58 -7.21 -0.24
C PHE A 127 -8.74 -6.24 -0.03
N VAL A 128 -9.98 -6.73 0.11
CA VAL A 128 -11.13 -5.85 0.27
C VAL A 128 -11.04 -5.07 1.58
N ARG A 129 -11.59 -3.85 1.57
CA ARG A 129 -11.65 -2.99 2.76
C ARG A 129 -12.62 -3.58 3.78
N LEU A 130 -12.21 -3.64 5.04
CA LEU A 130 -13.05 -4.05 6.16
C LEU A 130 -13.53 -2.80 6.92
N VAL A 131 -14.84 -2.70 7.16
CA VAL A 131 -15.46 -1.50 7.74
C VAL A 131 -16.34 -1.87 8.92
N GLU A 132 -15.96 -1.45 10.13
CA GLU A 132 -16.87 -1.55 11.26
C GLU A 132 -17.93 -0.46 11.16
N ALA A 133 -19.20 -0.88 11.11
CA ALA A 133 -20.34 -0.02 10.87
C ALA A 133 -21.14 0.24 12.15
N SER A 134 -20.51 0.97 13.07
CA SER A 134 -21.12 1.44 14.32
C SER A 134 -20.93 2.94 14.51
N THR A 135 -21.62 3.52 15.50
CA THR A 135 -21.56 4.95 15.82
C THR A 135 -20.26 5.38 16.54
N ASP A 136 -19.34 4.45 16.82
CA ASP A 136 -18.02 4.75 17.38
C ASP A 136 -17.19 5.56 16.37
N ARG A 137 -16.72 6.75 16.76
CA ARG A 137 -15.97 7.65 15.87
C ARG A 137 -14.47 7.34 15.77
N TYR A 138 -13.95 6.43 16.57
CA TYR A 138 -12.54 6.03 16.50
C TYR A 138 -12.39 4.65 15.89
N TRP A 139 -13.03 3.64 16.47
CA TRP A 139 -12.88 2.26 16.03
C TRP A 139 -13.70 1.93 14.78
N ALA A 140 -14.80 2.64 14.55
CA ALA A 140 -15.74 2.40 13.47
C ALA A 140 -15.87 3.61 12.52
N ALA A 141 -16.66 3.46 11.47
CA ALA A 141 -16.95 4.51 10.49
C ALA A 141 -17.81 5.66 11.06
N GLY A 142 -18.34 5.54 12.28
CA GLY A 142 -19.24 6.52 12.87
C GLY A 142 -20.66 6.49 12.28
N LEU A 143 -21.02 5.44 11.55
CA LEU A 143 -22.29 5.23 10.85
C LEU A 143 -22.82 3.83 11.16
N ARG A 144 -24.13 3.67 11.27
CA ARG A 144 -24.77 2.37 11.48
C ARG A 144 -24.63 1.51 10.23
N ILE A 145 -24.67 0.19 10.38
CA ILE A 145 -24.62 -0.76 9.25
C ILE A 145 -25.72 -0.54 8.20
N THR A 146 -26.84 0.08 8.58
CA THR A 146 -27.98 0.42 7.74
C THR A 146 -27.84 1.77 7.03
N ASP A 147 -26.92 2.64 7.46
CA ASP A 147 -26.82 4.00 6.93
C ASP A 147 -26.18 3.98 5.53
N GLU A 148 -26.87 4.56 4.55
CA GLU A 148 -26.41 4.55 3.16
C GLU A 148 -25.13 5.35 2.94
N ALA A 149 -24.93 6.39 3.76
CA ALA A 149 -23.74 7.24 3.75
C ALA A 149 -22.43 6.44 3.93
N ILE A 150 -22.49 5.21 4.46
CA ILE A 150 -21.32 4.35 4.63
C ILE A 150 -20.65 3.98 3.29
N ARG A 151 -21.40 4.07 2.17
CA ARG A 151 -20.91 3.79 0.81
C ARG A 151 -19.87 4.79 0.29
N SER A 152 -19.73 5.95 0.94
CA SER A 152 -18.65 6.89 0.62
C SER A 152 -17.80 7.17 1.85
N SER A 153 -16.50 6.90 1.76
CA SER A 153 -15.60 7.10 2.90
C SER A 153 -15.42 8.57 3.30
N ASN A 154 -15.69 9.51 2.38
CA ASN A 154 -15.71 10.95 2.66
C ASN A 154 -16.83 11.37 3.62
N ASN A 155 -17.88 10.56 3.76
CA ASN A 155 -19.01 10.86 4.63
C ASN A 155 -18.83 10.31 6.06
N TRP A 156 -17.74 9.60 6.34
CA TRP A 156 -17.57 8.90 7.62
C TRP A 156 -17.19 9.88 8.73
N PRO A 157 -18.01 10.03 9.79
CA PRO A 157 -17.62 10.80 10.96
C PRO A 157 -16.54 10.09 11.80
N GLY A 158 -16.33 8.80 11.56
CA GLY A 158 -15.39 7.94 12.28
C GLY A 158 -14.20 7.46 11.46
N ARG A 159 -13.15 7.00 12.16
CA ARG A 159 -11.86 6.65 11.55
C ARG A 159 -11.75 5.20 11.07
N ASN A 160 -12.67 4.32 11.47
CA ASN A 160 -12.65 2.88 11.16
C ASN A 160 -11.30 2.22 11.50
N GLU A 161 -10.71 2.56 12.66
CA GLU A 161 -9.41 2.01 13.07
C GLU A 161 -9.45 0.49 13.26
N LEU A 162 -10.58 -0.11 13.68
CA LEU A 162 -10.62 -1.57 13.80
C LEU A 162 -10.51 -2.25 12.44
N GLY A 163 -11.26 -1.76 11.44
CA GLY A 163 -11.16 -2.25 10.07
C GLY A 163 -9.71 -2.18 9.56
N ARG A 164 -9.00 -1.08 9.84
CA ARG A 164 -7.58 -0.92 9.51
C ARG A 164 -6.68 -1.92 10.24
N LEU A 165 -6.91 -2.17 11.54
CA LEU A 165 -6.15 -3.16 12.31
C LEU A 165 -6.39 -4.58 11.80
N LEU A 166 -7.63 -4.95 11.47
CA LEU A 166 -7.94 -6.26 10.89
C LEU A 166 -7.21 -6.48 9.57
N MET A 167 -7.17 -5.47 8.70
CA MET A 167 -6.41 -5.54 7.45
C MET A 167 -4.90 -5.63 7.71
N ARG A 168 -4.36 -4.92 8.71
CA ARG A 168 -2.96 -5.04 9.11
C ARG A 168 -2.64 -6.45 9.64
N VAL A 169 -3.49 -7.02 10.49
CA VAL A 169 -3.32 -8.39 11.03
C VAL A 169 -3.46 -9.43 9.92
N ARG A 170 -4.42 -9.25 9.00
CA ARG A 170 -4.54 -10.09 7.79
C ARG A 170 -3.25 -10.11 6.99
N ASP A 171 -2.62 -8.95 6.84
CA ASP A 171 -1.36 -8.82 6.10
C ASP A 171 -0.21 -9.49 6.88
N GLN A 172 -0.12 -9.30 8.20
CA GLN A 172 0.89 -9.93 9.06
C GLN A 172 0.78 -11.45 9.15
N LEU A 173 -0.43 -11.99 9.09
CA LEU A 173 -0.72 -13.42 9.17
C LEU A 173 -0.73 -14.09 7.80
N ARG A 174 -0.63 -13.31 6.71
CA ARG A 174 -0.54 -13.87 5.38
C ARG A 174 0.74 -14.69 5.32
N PRO A 175 0.67 -15.98 4.95
CA PRO A 175 1.87 -16.79 4.78
C PRO A 175 2.81 -16.06 3.82
N LEU A 176 4.02 -15.77 4.27
CA LEU A 176 5.09 -15.34 3.38
C LEU A 176 5.33 -16.50 2.41
N PRO A 177 5.20 -16.30 1.11
CA PRO A 177 5.54 -17.34 0.18
C PRO A 177 7.04 -17.60 0.24
N HIS A 178 7.43 -18.85 0.48
CA HIS A 178 8.84 -19.22 0.49
C HIS A 178 9.44 -19.07 -0.92
N HIS A 179 10.45 -18.19 -1.01
CA HIS A 179 11.50 -18.04 -2.03
C HIS A 179 11.09 -17.82 -3.49
N VAL A 180 10.15 -18.56 -4.07
CA VAL A 180 9.75 -18.38 -5.47
C VAL A 180 8.24 -18.61 -5.62
N LEU A 181 7.49 -17.57 -5.95
CA LEU A 181 6.07 -17.70 -6.31
C LEU A 181 5.88 -17.77 -7.80
N GLN A 182 5.15 -18.78 -8.27
CA GLN A 182 4.55 -18.74 -9.60
C GLN A 182 3.32 -17.81 -9.57
N ILE A 183 3.36 -16.77 -10.39
CA ILE A 183 2.33 -15.74 -10.48
C ILE A 183 1.69 -15.68 -11.87
N ASN A 184 2.47 -15.85 -12.95
CA ASN A 184 2.01 -15.73 -14.34
C ASN A 184 1.16 -14.48 -14.59
N LYS A 185 1.72 -13.30 -14.31
CA LYS A 185 1.01 -12.01 -14.40
C LYS A 185 1.70 -11.02 -15.33
N HIS A 186 0.90 -10.11 -15.88
CA HIS A 186 1.34 -9.03 -16.74
C HIS A 186 1.89 -7.85 -15.93
N TYR A 187 3.03 -7.35 -16.36
CA TYR A 187 3.71 -6.19 -15.80
C TYR A 187 4.09 -5.20 -16.89
N VAL A 188 4.23 -3.93 -16.51
CA VAL A 188 4.66 -2.84 -17.38
C VAL A 188 5.92 -2.21 -16.78
N VAL A 189 6.98 -2.06 -17.57
CA VAL A 189 8.20 -1.40 -17.11
C VAL A 189 7.92 0.07 -16.86
N CYS A 190 8.04 0.51 -15.61
CA CYS A 190 7.68 1.86 -15.19
C CYS A 190 8.92 2.74 -14.94
N GLN A 191 10.06 2.11 -14.63
CA GLN A 191 11.34 2.79 -14.44
C GLN A 191 12.47 1.93 -15.01
N ALA A 192 13.33 2.54 -15.84
CA ALA A 192 14.63 1.99 -16.20
C ALA A 192 15.73 2.65 -15.35
N ALA A 193 16.58 1.87 -14.70
CA ALA A 193 17.74 2.37 -13.95
C ALA A 193 19.03 1.83 -14.58
N ALA A 194 19.78 2.70 -15.25
CA ALA A 194 21.05 2.32 -15.86
C ALA A 194 22.07 1.81 -14.79
N PRO A 195 22.79 0.69 -15.01
CA PRO A 195 22.60 -0.36 -16.02
C PRO A 195 22.14 -1.73 -15.46
N ASP A 196 21.67 -1.80 -14.20
CA ASP A 196 21.61 -3.08 -13.49
C ASP A 196 20.20 -3.70 -13.39
N TYR A 197 19.14 -2.91 -13.49
CA TYR A 197 17.77 -3.40 -13.35
C TYR A 197 16.70 -2.41 -13.84
N VAL A 198 15.53 -2.97 -14.15
CA VAL A 198 14.29 -2.20 -14.31
C VAL A 198 13.30 -2.54 -13.20
N VAL A 199 12.35 -1.63 -12.95
CA VAL A 199 11.20 -1.90 -12.10
C VAL A 199 9.94 -1.89 -12.94
N ALA A 200 9.16 -2.97 -12.83
CA ALA A 200 7.89 -3.13 -13.49
C ALA A 200 6.75 -3.17 -12.45
N LEU A 201 5.62 -2.55 -12.78
CA LEU A 201 4.41 -2.60 -11.97
C LEU A 201 3.42 -3.57 -12.58
N ALA A 202 2.68 -4.30 -11.75
CA ALA A 202 1.62 -5.17 -12.23
C ALA A 202 0.55 -4.34 -12.94
N ALA A 203 0.09 -4.84 -14.09
CA ALA A 203 -0.94 -4.14 -14.88
C ALA A 203 -2.27 -4.01 -14.11
N GLU A 204 -2.52 -4.94 -13.19
CA GLU A 204 -3.71 -4.96 -12.35
C GLU A 204 -3.35 -4.60 -10.88
N PRO A 205 -4.02 -3.62 -10.25
CA PRO A 205 -3.64 -3.10 -8.93
C PRO A 205 -3.68 -4.10 -7.77
N HIS A 206 -4.47 -5.15 -7.92
CA HIS A 206 -4.66 -6.17 -6.89
C HIS A 206 -3.64 -7.32 -6.99
N VAL A 207 -2.85 -7.36 -8.06
CA VAL A 207 -1.79 -8.36 -8.23
C VAL A 207 -0.66 -8.08 -7.25
N GLN A 208 -0.13 -9.14 -6.64
CA GLN A 208 1.03 -9.11 -5.76
C GLN A 208 2.07 -10.11 -6.24
N PRO A 209 3.37 -9.77 -6.18
CA PRO A 209 3.93 -8.44 -5.87
C PRO A 209 3.49 -7.39 -6.90
N TYR A 210 3.07 -6.21 -6.44
CA TYR A 210 2.68 -5.12 -7.32
C TYR A 210 3.89 -4.49 -8.01
N ALA A 211 5.01 -4.31 -7.31
CA ALA A 211 6.25 -3.80 -7.87
C ALA A 211 7.33 -4.87 -7.88
N VAL A 212 7.89 -5.17 -9.07
CA VAL A 212 8.88 -6.22 -9.27
C VAL A 212 10.13 -5.66 -9.92
N ARG A 213 11.29 -6.01 -9.36
CA ARG A 213 12.60 -5.78 -9.98
C ARG A 213 12.88 -6.87 -10.99
N ILE A 214 13.39 -6.51 -12.16
CA ILE A 214 13.87 -7.45 -13.16
C ILE A 214 15.38 -7.24 -13.29
N ASN A 215 16.15 -8.27 -12.95
CA ASN A 215 17.60 -8.30 -13.10
C ASN A 215 17.96 -8.54 -14.57
N ASN A 216 18.97 -7.84 -15.07
CA ASN A 216 19.41 -7.86 -16.47
C ASN A 216 18.34 -7.42 -17.47
N GLU A 217 18.63 -6.33 -18.16
CA GLU A 217 17.70 -5.68 -19.07
C GLU A 217 17.39 -6.51 -20.34
N THR A 218 18.04 -7.65 -20.58
CA THR A 218 17.82 -8.47 -21.78
C THR A 218 17.05 -9.75 -21.45
N VAL A 219 15.74 -9.74 -21.63
CA VAL A 219 14.88 -10.95 -21.56
C VAL A 219 15.01 -11.78 -22.85
N ASN A 220 15.38 -11.14 -23.96
CA ASN A 220 15.78 -11.77 -25.23
C ASN A 220 16.94 -10.96 -25.83
N ALA A 221 17.88 -11.62 -26.51
CA ALA A 221 19.19 -11.10 -26.95
C ALA A 221 19.17 -9.89 -27.94
N ALA A 222 18.03 -9.21 -28.13
CA ALA A 222 17.84 -8.19 -29.16
C ALA A 222 17.96 -6.73 -28.65
N ARG A 223 17.59 -6.42 -27.41
CA ARG A 223 17.78 -5.09 -26.78
C ARG A 223 17.44 -5.10 -25.28
N GLN A 224 17.88 -4.06 -24.58
CA GLN A 224 17.53 -3.77 -23.20
C GLN A 224 16.03 -3.40 -23.04
N LEU A 225 15.41 -3.83 -21.94
CA LEU A 225 14.06 -3.45 -21.51
C LEU A 225 14.01 -1.95 -21.27
N GLN A 226 12.98 -1.31 -21.83
CA GLN A 226 12.78 0.13 -21.69
C GLN A 226 11.42 0.43 -21.06
N ILE A 227 11.28 1.64 -20.54
CA ILE A 227 10.02 2.12 -19.96
C ILE A 227 8.88 1.93 -20.97
N GLY A 228 7.78 1.36 -20.50
CA GLY A 228 6.59 1.02 -21.25
C GLY A 228 6.57 -0.37 -21.88
N ASP A 229 7.70 -1.08 -21.97
CA ASP A 229 7.67 -2.50 -22.38
C ASP A 229 6.75 -3.30 -21.44
N THR A 230 5.92 -4.17 -22.00
CA THR A 230 5.05 -5.05 -21.22
C THR A 230 5.62 -6.44 -21.22
N LEU A 231 5.50 -7.13 -20.10
CA LEU A 231 6.09 -8.45 -19.91
C LEU A 231 5.21 -9.35 -19.05
N VAL A 232 5.44 -10.64 -19.16
CA VAL A 232 4.81 -11.62 -18.26
C VAL A 232 5.87 -12.24 -17.37
N ILE A 233 5.68 -12.06 -16.07
CA ILE A 233 6.54 -12.63 -15.04
C ILE A 233 5.88 -13.93 -14.61
N GLU A 234 6.59 -15.04 -14.80
CA GLU A 234 6.15 -16.35 -14.36
C GLU A 234 6.37 -16.49 -12.87
N SER A 235 7.56 -16.13 -12.39
CA SER A 235 7.89 -16.28 -10.99
C SER A 235 8.74 -15.17 -10.38
N VAL A 236 8.63 -15.03 -9.06
CA VAL A 236 9.27 -13.96 -8.28
C VAL A 236 9.80 -14.47 -6.95
N GLU A 237 10.91 -13.89 -6.50
CA GLU A 237 11.47 -14.03 -5.16
C GLU A 237 11.17 -12.80 -4.32
N TRP A 238 10.43 -12.99 -3.22
CA TRP A 238 10.06 -11.90 -2.32
C TRP A 238 11.28 -11.31 -1.62
N ARG A 239 11.26 -9.99 -1.45
CA ARG A 239 12.25 -9.25 -0.68
C ARG A 239 11.70 -9.02 0.73
N GLU A 240 12.39 -9.59 1.71
CA GLU A 240 12.02 -9.48 3.11
C GLU A 240 11.87 -8.02 3.56
N GLY A 241 10.77 -7.70 4.25
CA GLY A 241 10.44 -6.37 4.75
C GLY A 241 9.85 -5.42 3.69
N PHE A 242 9.71 -5.87 2.44
CA PHE A 242 9.13 -5.10 1.33
C PHE A 242 7.85 -5.75 0.78
N GLU A 243 7.24 -6.66 1.53
CA GLU A 243 6.04 -7.40 1.12
C GLU A 243 4.84 -6.47 0.93
N GLN A 244 4.89 -5.26 1.49
CA GLN A 244 3.90 -4.21 1.28
C GLN A 244 4.57 -2.85 1.21
N LEU A 245 4.34 -2.13 0.12
CA LEU A 245 4.81 -0.76 -0.03
C LEU A 245 3.79 0.21 0.56
N GLY A 246 4.26 1.11 1.42
CA GLY A 246 3.48 2.24 1.92
C GLY A 246 3.32 3.34 0.87
N ALA A 247 2.28 4.16 1.04
CA ALA A 247 2.17 5.42 0.33
C ALA A 247 3.33 6.36 0.71
N GLU A 248 3.58 7.39 -0.11
CA GLU A 248 4.62 8.38 0.18
C GLU A 248 4.40 9.01 1.58
N GLY A 249 5.46 9.07 2.38
CA GLY A 249 5.43 9.63 3.74
C GLY A 249 4.94 8.68 4.83
N MET A 250 4.66 7.41 4.51
CA MET A 250 4.43 6.39 5.55
C MET A 250 5.77 5.96 6.17
N ASN A 251 5.90 6.14 7.49
CA ASN A 251 7.12 5.77 8.22
C ASN A 251 7.16 4.29 8.63
N ASP A 252 6.00 3.64 8.72
CA ASP A 252 5.88 2.27 9.26
C ASP A 252 6.15 1.19 8.21
N ARG A 253 6.28 1.56 6.92
CA ARG A 253 6.45 0.65 5.79
C ARG A 253 7.35 1.29 4.74
N PRO A 254 8.07 0.53 3.92
CA PRO A 254 8.86 1.11 2.84
C PRO A 254 7.95 1.82 1.83
N CYS A 255 8.22 3.09 1.57
CA CYS A 255 7.47 3.84 0.55
C CYS A 255 7.73 3.22 -0.83
N TRP A 256 6.71 3.06 -1.67
CA TRP A 256 6.88 2.58 -3.05
C TRP A 256 7.76 3.48 -3.92
N VAL A 257 7.80 4.79 -3.70
CA VAL A 257 8.75 5.72 -4.31
C VAL A 257 9.54 6.43 -3.21
N HIS A 258 10.86 6.42 -3.31
CA HIS A 258 11.75 7.12 -2.39
C HIS A 258 12.93 7.72 -3.15
N GLN A 259 13.21 9.01 -2.94
CA GLN A 259 14.31 9.73 -3.60
C GLN A 259 14.35 9.53 -5.14
N ALA A 260 13.18 9.63 -5.79
CA ALA A 260 13.00 9.40 -7.24
C ALA A 260 13.44 8.00 -7.72
N ARG A 261 13.23 6.97 -6.91
CA ARG A 261 13.39 5.56 -7.27
C ARG A 261 12.20 4.74 -6.79
N PHE A 262 11.74 3.80 -7.61
CA PHE A 262 10.81 2.78 -7.21
C PHE A 262 11.47 1.74 -6.30
N ASN A 263 10.86 1.51 -5.15
CA ASN A 263 11.08 0.31 -4.37
C ASN A 263 10.26 -0.84 -4.95
N TRP A 264 10.82 -2.04 -4.85
CA TRP A 264 10.20 -3.28 -5.33
C TRP A 264 9.99 -4.24 -4.18
N GLN A 265 8.95 -5.05 -4.31
CA GLN A 265 8.55 -6.05 -3.32
C GLN A 265 9.23 -7.39 -3.55
N ALA A 266 9.55 -7.68 -4.80
CA ALA A 266 10.14 -8.95 -5.19
C ALA A 266 11.05 -8.77 -6.41
N THR A 267 11.91 -9.76 -6.64
CA THR A 267 12.78 -9.85 -7.81
C THR A 267 12.24 -10.93 -8.72
N ALA A 268 12.08 -10.64 -10.02
CA ALA A 268 11.68 -11.64 -11.00
C ALA A 268 12.75 -12.73 -11.09
N SER A 269 12.33 -13.99 -10.95
CA SER A 269 13.17 -15.17 -11.16
C SER A 269 12.97 -15.76 -12.55
N ALA A 270 11.82 -15.53 -13.20
CA ALA A 270 11.56 -15.96 -14.58
C ALA A 270 10.64 -14.99 -15.33
N VAL A 271 11.02 -14.64 -16.57
CA VAL A 271 10.28 -13.76 -17.49
C VAL A 271 10.26 -14.44 -18.86
N TYR A 272 9.09 -14.62 -19.48
CA TYR A 272 8.96 -15.43 -20.72
C TYR A 272 8.54 -14.65 -21.96
N SER A 273 7.71 -13.62 -21.80
CA SER A 273 7.18 -12.84 -22.92
C SER A 273 7.36 -11.37 -22.65
N VAL A 274 7.78 -10.67 -23.69
CA VAL A 274 7.93 -9.22 -23.71
C VAL A 274 7.29 -8.70 -24.98
N CYS A 275 6.31 -7.83 -24.83
CA CYS A 275 5.82 -7.00 -25.91
C CYS A 275 6.52 -5.64 -25.84
N MET A 276 7.28 -5.40 -26.91
CA MET A 276 8.10 -4.20 -27.06
C MET A 276 7.21 -3.05 -27.52
N HIS A 277 7.10 -2.02 -26.68
CA HIS A 277 6.34 -0.84 -27.09
C HIS A 277 7.08 -0.07 -28.19
N ARG A 278 6.31 0.46 -29.14
CA ARG A 278 6.89 1.19 -30.28
C ARG A 278 7.34 2.57 -29.84
N TRP A 279 8.66 2.76 -29.86
CA TRP A 279 9.29 4.06 -29.71
C TRP A 279 9.16 4.86 -30.99
N VAL A 280 8.83 6.15 -30.84
CA VAL A 280 8.70 7.10 -31.94
C VAL A 280 9.81 8.15 -31.84
N PRO A 281 10.62 8.32 -32.89
CA PRO A 281 11.51 9.47 -32.98
C PRO A 281 10.68 10.76 -32.97
N ALA A 282 11.09 11.73 -32.16
CA ALA A 282 10.48 13.04 -32.10
C ALA A 282 11.53 14.12 -31.88
N ARG A 283 11.12 15.40 -31.96
CA ARG A 283 11.99 16.54 -31.67
C ARG A 283 11.38 17.37 -30.56
N ALA A 284 12.20 17.76 -29.59
CA ALA A 284 11.79 18.60 -28.49
C ALA A 284 12.59 19.91 -28.50
N LYS A 285 11.96 21.00 -28.06
CA LYS A 285 12.64 22.30 -27.92
C LYS A 285 13.04 22.53 -26.47
N ILE A 286 14.30 22.87 -26.22
CA ILE A 286 14.77 23.26 -24.89
C ILE A 286 14.18 24.63 -24.54
N LEU A 287 13.25 24.66 -23.59
CA LEU A 287 12.63 25.87 -23.09
C LEU A 287 13.52 26.58 -22.08
N ARG A 288 14.24 25.82 -21.24
CA ARG A 288 15.06 26.38 -20.16
C ARG A 288 16.14 25.40 -19.71
N CYS A 289 17.35 25.91 -19.49
CA CYS A 289 18.40 25.18 -18.77
C CYS A 289 18.39 25.56 -17.28
N VAL A 290 18.22 24.59 -16.39
CA VAL A 290 18.19 24.78 -14.94
C VAL A 290 19.57 24.48 -14.37
N ARG A 291 20.17 25.48 -13.72
CA ARG A 291 21.50 25.40 -13.11
C ARG A 291 21.39 25.13 -11.61
N GLY A 292 22.43 24.50 -11.06
CA GLY A 292 22.51 24.19 -9.63
C GLY A 292 22.58 25.44 -8.74
N GLY A 293 22.50 25.22 -7.42
CA GLY A 293 22.62 26.29 -6.43
C GLY A 293 23.96 27.05 -6.47
N PRO A 294 24.19 28.03 -5.58
CA PRO A 294 25.29 29.00 -5.66
C PRO A 294 26.70 28.40 -5.84
N ARG A 295 26.94 27.20 -5.30
CA ARG A 295 28.22 26.46 -5.41
C ARG A 295 28.43 25.73 -6.75
N HIS A 296 27.39 25.58 -7.58
CA HIS A 296 27.41 24.84 -8.85
C HIS A 296 26.75 25.62 -10.01
N ASN A 297 26.84 26.95 -10.01
CA ASN A 297 26.18 27.82 -11.00
C ASN A 297 26.62 27.57 -12.46
N ARG A 298 27.75 26.88 -12.68
CA ARG A 298 28.23 26.53 -14.03
C ARG A 298 27.64 25.22 -14.58
N THR A 299 27.06 24.39 -13.73
CA THR A 299 26.55 23.07 -14.11
C THR A 299 25.05 23.10 -14.33
N ILE A 300 24.60 22.62 -15.49
CA ILE A 300 23.19 22.38 -15.80
C ILE A 300 22.78 21.10 -15.06
N CYS A 301 21.81 21.20 -14.17
CA CYS A 301 21.26 20.06 -13.43
C CYS A 301 20.11 19.38 -14.19
N SER A 302 19.34 20.17 -14.94
CA SER A 302 18.27 19.67 -15.78
C SER A 302 17.93 20.65 -16.91
N ILE A 303 17.27 20.15 -17.94
CA ILE A 303 16.68 20.95 -19.01
C ILE A 303 15.17 20.76 -19.01
N ARG A 304 14.42 21.84 -19.21
CA ARG A 304 12.99 21.77 -19.54
C ARG A 304 12.85 21.75 -21.05
N VAL A 305 12.12 20.76 -21.55
CA VAL A 305 11.87 20.59 -22.97
C VAL A 305 10.38 20.56 -23.25
N GLN A 306 9.98 21.00 -24.44
CA GLN A 306 8.60 20.90 -24.91
C GLN A 306 8.49 19.89 -26.04
N LEU A 307 7.56 18.96 -25.93
CA LEU A 307 7.19 18.01 -26.97
C LEU A 307 5.66 17.97 -27.08
N ASP A 308 5.13 18.17 -28.29
CA ASP A 308 3.68 18.17 -28.59
C ASP A 308 2.85 19.06 -27.62
N GLY A 309 3.40 20.24 -27.28
CA GLY A 309 2.76 21.22 -26.38
C GLY A 309 2.95 20.94 -24.89
N ILE A 310 3.53 19.80 -24.52
CA ILE A 310 3.71 19.35 -23.14
C ILE A 310 5.15 19.61 -22.68
N GLU A 311 5.32 20.12 -21.46
CA GLU A 311 6.64 20.36 -20.87
C GLU A 311 7.14 19.16 -20.05
N PHE A 312 8.41 18.80 -20.24
CA PHE A 312 9.09 17.74 -19.51
C PHE A 312 10.40 18.23 -18.91
N VAL A 313 10.81 17.63 -17.80
CA VAL A 313 12.12 17.89 -17.17
C VAL A 313 13.02 16.69 -17.42
N LEU A 314 14.21 16.95 -17.96
CA LEU A 314 15.21 15.93 -18.23
C LEU A 314 16.48 16.23 -17.46
N THR A 315 17.04 15.21 -16.82
CA THR A 315 18.32 15.29 -16.11
C THR A 315 19.43 14.66 -16.95
N GLN A 316 20.68 14.73 -16.50
CA GLN A 316 21.81 14.07 -17.18
C GLN A 316 21.58 12.56 -17.41
N ARG A 317 20.74 11.90 -16.59
CA ARG A 317 20.41 10.48 -16.78
C ARG A 317 19.49 10.21 -17.97
N ASN A 318 18.80 11.24 -18.47
CA ASN A 318 17.86 11.15 -19.57
C ASN A 318 18.46 11.64 -20.89
N VAL A 319 19.71 12.12 -20.88
CA VAL A 319 20.37 12.75 -22.02
C VAL A 319 21.63 11.95 -22.36
N ASN A 320 21.74 11.58 -23.62
CA ASN A 320 22.95 11.05 -24.20
C ASN A 320 23.92 12.22 -24.49
N GLY A 321 25.17 12.10 -24.07
CA GLY A 321 26.13 13.21 -24.11
C GLY A 321 26.07 14.16 -22.91
N ASN A 322 26.80 15.28 -22.98
CA ASN A 322 27.00 16.18 -21.85
C ASN A 322 25.90 17.24 -21.77
N ILE A 323 25.01 17.16 -20.76
CA ILE A 323 23.90 18.09 -20.58
C ILE A 323 24.35 19.55 -20.43
N ASN A 324 25.60 19.79 -20.03
CA ASN A 324 26.16 21.14 -19.88
C ASN A 324 26.36 21.87 -21.21
N LEU A 325 26.29 21.15 -22.34
CA LEU A 325 26.33 21.73 -23.69
C LEU A 325 24.96 22.23 -24.17
N ALA A 326 23.88 21.92 -23.45
CA ALA A 326 22.53 22.27 -23.83
C ALA A 326 22.28 23.79 -23.79
N GLN A 327 21.67 24.32 -24.85
CA GLN A 327 21.33 25.74 -24.97
C GLN A 327 19.82 25.95 -24.97
N GLN A 328 19.37 27.03 -24.33
CA GLN A 328 17.97 27.42 -24.39
C GLN A 328 17.58 27.79 -25.84
N GLY A 329 16.45 27.26 -26.30
CA GLY A 329 15.96 27.41 -27.67
C GLY A 329 16.45 26.35 -28.66
N GLN A 330 17.46 25.55 -28.29
CA GLN A 330 17.98 24.46 -29.11
C GLN A 330 16.93 23.35 -29.29
N TRP A 331 16.88 22.79 -30.51
CA TRP A 331 16.13 21.58 -30.80
C TRP A 331 17.00 20.36 -30.59
N ILE A 332 16.45 19.34 -29.96
CA ILE A 332 17.12 18.08 -29.66
C ILE A 332 16.25 16.93 -30.16
N ASP A 333 16.89 15.83 -30.55
CA ASP A 333 16.19 14.62 -30.95
C ASP A 333 15.87 13.80 -29.71
N VAL A 334 14.65 13.27 -29.63
CA VAL A 334 14.16 12.52 -28.48
C VAL A 334 13.57 11.20 -28.93
N SER A 335 13.91 10.13 -28.22
CA SER A 335 13.17 8.88 -28.24
C SER A 335 11.98 9.04 -27.31
N ALA A 336 10.77 8.97 -27.87
CA ALA A 336 9.54 9.09 -27.11
C ALA A 336 8.69 7.83 -27.21
N ILE A 337 7.93 7.56 -26.15
CA ILE A 337 6.93 6.48 -26.11
C ILE A 337 5.53 7.07 -26.04
N VAL A 338 4.58 6.45 -26.76
CA VAL A 338 3.16 6.74 -26.64
C VAL A 338 2.60 5.97 -25.46
N VAL A 339 1.97 6.68 -24.53
CA VAL A 339 1.44 6.08 -23.29
C VAL A 339 0.08 5.47 -23.58
N ALA A 340 -0.16 4.24 -23.11
CA ALA A 340 -1.46 3.58 -23.20
C ALA A 340 -2.58 4.44 -22.57
N GLU A 341 -3.81 4.29 -23.06
CA GLU A 341 -4.97 5.01 -22.54
C GLU A 341 -5.05 4.86 -21.01
N HIS A 342 -5.33 5.97 -20.31
CA HIS A 342 -5.50 6.05 -18.86
C HIS A 342 -4.23 5.98 -17.99
N TRP A 343 -3.07 5.65 -18.53
CA TRP A 343 -1.82 5.71 -17.78
C TRP A 343 -1.31 7.14 -17.65
N HIS A 344 -0.58 7.40 -16.56
CA HIS A 344 -0.03 8.70 -16.21
C HIS A 344 1.47 8.77 -16.45
N ALA A 345 1.95 9.97 -16.80
CA ALA A 345 3.36 10.29 -16.93
C ALA A 345 3.81 11.23 -15.80
N ASP A 346 4.95 10.94 -15.16
CA ASP A 346 5.56 11.90 -14.24
C ASP A 346 7.04 11.62 -13.95
N TRP A 347 7.91 12.65 -13.89
CA TRP A 347 9.31 12.57 -13.44
C TRP A 347 10.16 11.38 -13.95
N GLY A 348 9.96 10.95 -15.20
CA GLY A 348 10.68 9.80 -15.79
C GLY A 348 10.06 8.44 -15.47
N PHE A 349 8.79 8.43 -15.06
CA PHE A 349 7.98 7.23 -14.79
C PHE A 349 6.73 7.20 -15.68
N ILE A 350 6.25 5.99 -15.93
CA ILE A 350 4.91 5.70 -16.44
C ILE A 350 4.16 4.96 -15.34
N LEU A 351 2.96 5.41 -14.99
CA LEU A 351 2.21 4.93 -13.82
C LEU A 351 0.78 4.53 -14.20
N PRO A 352 0.24 3.47 -13.58
CA PRO A 352 -1.13 3.05 -13.85
C PRO A 352 -2.16 4.08 -13.34
N PRO A 353 -3.41 4.04 -13.84
CA PRO A 353 -4.41 5.08 -13.62
C PRO A 353 -4.71 5.40 -12.16
N ASP A 354 -4.62 4.38 -11.31
CA ASP A 354 -4.96 4.37 -9.89
C ASP A 354 -3.74 4.49 -8.97
N ALA A 355 -2.56 4.73 -9.55
CA ALA A 355 -1.35 5.04 -8.81
C ALA A 355 -1.61 6.20 -7.82
N VAL A 356 -1.29 5.96 -6.54
CA VAL A 356 -1.41 6.94 -5.45
C VAL A 356 -0.40 8.10 -5.60
N PHE A 357 0.62 7.93 -6.45
CA PHE A 357 1.73 8.86 -6.63
C PHE A 357 1.36 9.74 -7.81
N ARG A 358 1.09 10.99 -7.49
CA ARG A 358 0.72 12.02 -8.45
C ARG A 358 1.57 13.23 -8.14
N GLY A 359 2.66 13.43 -8.88
CA GLY A 359 3.45 14.64 -8.74
C GLY A 359 2.80 15.83 -9.45
N ARG A 360 3.52 16.94 -9.42
CA ARG A 360 3.02 18.27 -9.80
C ARG A 360 2.65 18.43 -11.27
N HIS A 361 3.14 17.55 -12.14
CA HIS A 361 3.02 17.64 -13.60
C HIS A 361 2.39 16.40 -14.22
N GLN A 362 1.43 15.79 -13.50
CA GLN A 362 0.70 14.62 -13.98
C GLN A 362 -0.01 14.90 -15.30
N ILE A 363 0.27 14.09 -16.31
CA ILE A 363 -0.43 14.09 -17.59
C ILE A 363 -1.17 12.76 -17.72
N VAL A 364 -2.48 12.83 -17.94
CA VAL A 364 -3.31 11.66 -18.25
C VAL A 364 -3.22 11.42 -19.75
N SER A 365 -2.83 10.22 -20.17
CA SER A 365 -2.80 9.88 -21.59
C SER A 365 -4.21 9.65 -22.17
N ASP A 366 -4.46 10.24 -23.33
CA ASP A 366 -5.57 9.94 -24.25
C ASP A 366 -5.13 9.01 -25.40
N GLY A 367 -3.99 8.33 -25.24
CA GLY A 367 -3.37 7.51 -26.27
C GLY A 367 -2.52 8.29 -27.29
N ARG A 368 -2.38 9.62 -27.16
CA ARG A 368 -1.51 10.45 -28.02
C ARG A 368 -0.36 11.12 -27.29
N VAL A 369 -0.40 11.12 -25.96
CA VAL A 369 0.65 11.73 -25.13
C VAL A 369 1.96 10.99 -25.32
N ARG A 370 3.00 11.74 -25.69
CA ARG A 370 4.37 11.25 -25.86
C ARG A 370 5.24 11.66 -24.69
N ILE A 371 5.96 10.71 -24.10
CA ILE A 371 6.93 10.97 -23.04
C ILE A 371 8.35 10.83 -23.60
N PRO A 372 9.22 11.84 -23.46
CA PRO A 372 10.64 11.70 -23.78
C PRO A 372 11.35 10.89 -22.70
N VAL A 373 12.14 9.89 -23.09
CA VAL A 373 12.89 9.06 -22.12
C VAL A 373 14.40 9.16 -22.34
N PHE A 374 14.84 9.23 -23.61
CA PHE A 374 16.22 9.49 -23.97
C PHE A 374 16.30 10.62 -24.97
N VAL A 375 17.23 11.53 -24.75
CA VAL A 375 17.55 12.64 -25.65
C VAL A 375 18.92 12.40 -26.25
N GLY A 376 19.00 12.39 -27.58
CA GLY A 376 20.24 12.19 -28.35
C GLY A 376 21.06 13.45 -28.47
#